data_AF-A0A2D6SLB6-F1
#
_entry.id   AF-A0A2D6SLB6-F1
#
_cell.length_a   1.000
_cell.length_b   1.000
_cell.length_c   1.000
_cell.angle_alpha   90.00
_cell.angle_beta   90.00
_cell.angle_gamma   90.00
#
_symmetry.space_group_name_H-M   'P 1'
#
loop_
_entity.id
_entity.type
_entity.pdbx_description
1 polymer ?
#
loop_
_entity_poly.entity_id
_entity_poly.type
_entity_poly.pdbx_seq_one_letter_code
_entity_poly.pdbx_strand_id
1 'polypeptide(L)'
;MAEETYLFIVSMDVEPEKEALFNEVYDEEHVPYLSNVPGVVSVRRMVKQETKITLGGKIETMDVSAQAKYTAIYEVTSPDVLTSDAWAEAGEKGRWAAEVRPFTTNRSHVLRKVIS
;
A
#
# COMPACT_ATOMS: atom_id res chain seq x y z
N MET A 1 -24.53 9.16 -10.97
CA MET A 1 -24.04 9.31 -9.58
C MET A 1 -22.53 9.27 -9.67
N ALA A 2 -21.79 10.14 -8.97
CA ALA A 2 -20.34 9.98 -8.94
C ALA A 2 -20.04 8.59 -8.35
N GLU A 3 -19.22 7.78 -9.04
CA GLU A 3 -18.77 6.51 -8.47
C GLU A 3 -18.01 6.82 -7.18
N GLU A 4 -18.34 6.12 -6.10
CA GLU A 4 -17.66 6.34 -4.82
C GLU A 4 -16.24 5.79 -4.92
N THR A 5 -15.23 6.64 -4.67
CA THR A 5 -13.83 6.22 -4.68
C THR A 5 -13.33 6.02 -3.25
N TYR A 6 -12.63 4.91 -3.03
CA TYR A 6 -11.96 4.60 -1.77
C TYR A 6 -10.48 4.38 -2.00
N LEU A 7 -9.65 4.79 -1.04
CA LEU A 7 -8.21 4.57 -1.02
C LEU A 7 -7.88 3.61 0.13
N PHE A 8 -7.49 2.39 -0.20
CA PHE A 8 -6.93 1.43 0.74
C PHE A 8 -5.41 1.60 0.78
N ILE A 9 -4.89 2.00 1.93
CA ILE A 9 -3.49 2.39 2.16
C ILE A 9 -2.86 1.33 3.04
N VAL A 10 -1.77 0.75 2.56
CA VAL A 10 -1.00 -0.27 3.29
C VAL A 10 0.42 0.22 3.44
N SER A 11 0.90 0.38 4.67
CA SER A 11 2.28 0.80 4.94
C SER A 11 3.00 -0.26 5.76
N MET A 12 4.30 -0.43 5.50
CA MET A 12 5.17 -1.35 6.26
C MET A 12 6.65 -1.02 6.11
N ASP A 13 7.41 -1.45 7.10
CA ASP A 13 8.85 -1.62 7.02
C ASP A 13 9.17 -3.07 6.63
N VAL A 14 10.33 -3.30 6.03
CA VAL A 14 10.78 -4.61 5.53
C VAL A 14 12.19 -4.85 6.05
N GLU A 15 12.47 -6.08 6.50
CA GLU A 15 13.84 -6.46 6.87
C GLU A 15 14.83 -6.20 5.72
N PRO A 16 16.01 -5.60 5.98
CA PRO A 16 16.95 -5.22 4.92
C PRO A 16 17.33 -6.37 3.98
N GLU A 17 17.51 -7.57 4.52
CA GLU A 17 17.85 -8.78 3.75
C GLU A 17 16.73 -9.26 2.83
N LYS A 18 15.50 -8.79 3.07
CA LYS A 18 14.29 -9.14 2.31
C LYS A 18 13.83 -8.04 1.39
N GLU A 19 14.45 -6.86 1.42
CA GLU A 19 14.00 -5.68 0.67
C GLU A 19 14.04 -5.90 -0.85
N ALA A 20 15.08 -6.55 -1.38
CA ALA A 20 15.18 -6.86 -2.81
C ALA A 20 14.05 -7.81 -3.25
N LEU A 21 13.86 -8.91 -2.51
CA LEU A 21 12.80 -9.88 -2.75
C LEU A 21 11.41 -9.24 -2.62
N PHE A 22 11.22 -8.39 -1.60
CA PHE A 22 9.99 -7.62 -1.43
C PHE A 22 9.68 -6.81 -2.68
N ASN A 23 10.64 -6.05 -3.21
CA ASN A 23 10.40 -5.21 -4.38
C ASN A 23 10.08 -6.03 -5.63
N GLU A 24 10.84 -7.09 -5.90
CA GLU A 24 10.59 -8.03 -7.01
C GLU A 24 9.19 -8.64 -6.91
N VAL A 25 8.86 -9.27 -5.78
CA VAL A 25 7.58 -9.95 -5.57
C VAL A 25 6.41 -8.96 -5.62
N TYR A 26 6.59 -7.73 -5.13
CA TYR A 26 5.53 -6.73 -5.20
C TYR A 26 5.23 -6.31 -6.64
N ASP A 27 6.26 -6.11 -7.46
CA ASP A 27 6.14 -5.61 -8.84
C ASP A 27 5.70 -6.71 -9.81
N GLU A 28 6.23 -7.92 -9.67
CA GLU A 28 6.00 -9.00 -10.63
C GLU A 28 4.78 -9.86 -10.28
N GLU A 29 4.39 -9.92 -9.00
CA GLU A 29 3.33 -10.82 -8.53
C GLU A 29 2.22 -10.08 -7.80
N HIS A 30 2.51 -9.48 -6.65
CA HIS A 30 1.48 -9.02 -5.72
C HIS A 30 0.59 -7.92 -6.30
N VAL A 31 1.19 -6.86 -6.87
CA VAL A 31 0.43 -5.77 -7.52
C VAL A 31 -0.28 -6.25 -8.77
N PRO A 32 0.35 -6.99 -9.69
CA PRO A 32 -0.35 -7.55 -10.85
C PRO A 32 -1.55 -8.43 -10.46
N TYR A 33 -1.44 -9.27 -9.44
CA TYR A 33 -2.56 -10.11 -8.99
C TYR A 33 -3.70 -9.27 -8.41
N LEU A 34 -3.41 -8.34 -7.51
CA LEU A 34 -4.44 -7.48 -6.91
C LEU A 34 -5.06 -6.50 -7.92
N SER A 35 -4.29 -6.01 -8.90
CA SER A 35 -4.81 -5.12 -9.95
C SER A 35 -5.82 -5.80 -10.87
N ASN A 36 -5.84 -7.14 -10.92
CA ASN A 36 -6.83 -7.90 -11.69
C ASN A 36 -8.12 -8.21 -10.89
N VAL A 37 -8.19 -7.85 -9.61
CA VAL A 37 -9.38 -8.06 -8.79
C VAL A 37 -10.49 -7.09 -9.23
N PRO A 38 -11.72 -7.56 -9.52
CA PRO A 38 -12.82 -6.68 -9.87
C PRO A 38 -13.08 -5.62 -8.79
N GLY A 39 -13.14 -4.36 -9.21
CA GLY A 39 -13.32 -3.22 -8.31
C GLY A 39 -12.01 -2.56 -7.82
N VAL A 40 -10.84 -3.12 -8.15
CA VAL A 40 -9.56 -2.42 -8.03
C VAL A 40 -9.34 -1.57 -9.28
N VAL A 41 -9.21 -0.26 -9.07
CA VAL A 41 -9.07 0.75 -10.13
C VAL A 41 -7.61 1.00 -10.46
N SER A 42 -6.79 1.18 -9.42
CA SER A 42 -5.36 1.39 -9.59
C SER A 42 -4.60 0.98 -8.34
N VAL A 43 -3.31 0.66 -8.51
CA VAL A 43 -2.39 0.39 -7.41
C VAL A 43 -1.12 1.17 -7.63
N ARG A 44 -0.66 1.88 -6.60
CA ARG A 44 0.60 2.64 -6.63
C ARG A 44 1.45 2.28 -5.44
N ARG A 45 2.75 2.12 -5.68
CA ARG A 45 3.76 1.89 -4.65
C ARG A 45 4.56 3.18 -4.43
N MET A 46 4.90 3.45 -3.18
CA MET A 46 5.68 4.61 -2.77
C MET A 46 6.72 4.19 -1.75
N VAL A 47 7.85 4.90 -1.78
CA VAL A 47 8.89 4.83 -0.76
C VAL A 47 8.96 6.17 -0.03
N LYS A 48 9.09 6.12 1.30
CA LYS A 48 9.23 7.30 2.15
C LYS A 48 10.44 8.13 1.73
N GLN A 49 10.29 9.44 1.75
CA GLN A 49 11.34 10.42 1.47
C GLN A 49 11.40 11.45 2.60
N GLU A 50 12.50 12.21 2.67
CA GLU A 50 12.59 13.35 3.58
C GLU A 50 11.48 14.36 3.26
N THR A 51 10.71 14.75 4.28
CA THR A 51 9.59 15.68 4.10
C THR A 51 9.99 17.06 4.62
N LYS A 52 10.14 18.03 3.71
CA LYS A 52 10.37 19.44 4.01
C LYS A 52 9.19 20.25 3.52
N ILE A 53 8.60 21.05 4.39
CA ILE A 53 7.43 21.88 4.06
C ILE A 53 7.60 23.30 4.57
N THR A 54 7.00 24.26 3.87
CA THR A 54 6.94 25.65 4.34
C THR A 54 5.79 25.80 5.33
N LEU A 55 6.11 26.09 6.59
CA LEU A 55 5.15 26.36 7.67
C LEU A 55 5.43 27.73 8.27
N GLY A 56 4.42 28.61 8.29
CA GLY A 56 4.57 29.97 8.83
C GLY A 56 5.67 30.79 8.15
N GLY A 57 5.95 30.54 6.86
CA GLY A 57 7.00 31.24 6.10
C GLY A 57 8.42 30.70 6.29
N LYS A 58 8.60 29.59 7.01
CA LYS A 58 9.90 28.90 7.18
C LYS A 58 9.84 27.49 6.62
N ILE A 59 10.96 27.00 6.10
CA ILE A 59 11.09 25.59 5.69
C ILE A 59 11.45 24.78 6.92
N GLU A 60 10.60 23.81 7.24
CA GLU A 60 10.77 22.91 8.38
C GLU A 60 10.89 21.47 7.86
N THR A 61 11.80 20.68 8.44
CA THR A 61 11.91 19.24 8.20
C THR A 61 10.98 18.51 9.16
N MET A 62 10.08 17.68 8.62
CA MET A 62 9.10 16.94 9.43
C MET A 62 9.71 15.68 10.02
N ASP A 63 9.40 15.39 11.29
CA ASP A 63 9.71 14.10 11.90
C ASP A 63 8.74 13.04 11.37
N VAL A 64 9.29 12.17 10.52
CA VAL A 64 8.58 11.02 9.93
C VAL A 64 9.22 9.69 10.36
N SER A 65 9.94 9.69 11.49
CA SER A 65 10.64 8.51 12.01
C SER A 65 9.70 7.34 12.28
N ALA A 66 8.49 7.61 12.81
CA ALA A 66 7.47 6.60 13.09
C ALA A 66 6.76 6.06 11.83
N GLN A 67 6.84 6.76 10.69
CA GLN A 67 6.16 6.33 9.46
C GLN A 67 6.91 5.18 8.79
N ALA A 68 6.21 4.20 8.25
CA ALA A 68 6.83 3.08 7.55
C ALA A 68 7.54 3.51 6.26
N LYS A 69 8.59 2.79 5.84
CA LYS A 69 9.38 3.06 4.65
C LYS A 69 8.59 2.85 3.36
N TYR A 70 7.77 1.81 3.28
CA TYR A 70 6.99 1.51 2.08
C TYR A 70 5.51 1.78 2.30
N THR A 71 4.85 2.25 1.24
CA THR A 71 3.38 2.38 1.20
C THR A 71 2.87 1.91 -0.15
N ALA A 72 1.76 1.20 -0.16
CA ALA A 72 0.95 0.94 -1.34
C ALA A 72 -0.44 1.54 -1.17
N ILE A 73 -0.96 2.19 -2.21
CA ILE A 73 -2.33 2.71 -2.24
C ILE A 73 -3.08 2.00 -3.35
N TYR A 74 -4.19 1.38 -2.98
CA TYR A 74 -5.15 0.75 -3.87
C TYR A 74 -6.36 1.66 -3.94
N GLU A 75 -6.68 2.12 -5.14
CA GLU A 75 -7.95 2.77 -5.39
C GLU A 75 -9.00 1.69 -5.69
N VAL A 76 -10.11 1.70 -4.95
CA VAL A 76 -11.17 0.70 -5.06
C VAL A 76 -12.55 1.35 -5.12
N THR A 77 -13.49 0.68 -5.77
CA THR A 77 -14.86 1.18 -5.99
C THR A 77 -15.80 1.01 -4.79
N SER A 78 -15.44 0.15 -3.83
CA SER A 78 -16.22 -0.11 -2.61
C SER A 78 -15.34 -0.77 -1.53
N PRO A 79 -15.62 -0.59 -0.22
CA PRO A 79 -15.00 -1.37 0.84
C PRO A 79 -15.16 -2.89 0.65
N ASP A 80 -16.25 -3.34 0.03
CA ASP A 80 -16.58 -4.76 -0.16
C ASP A 80 -15.55 -5.49 -1.03
N VAL A 81 -14.79 -4.76 -1.86
CA VAL A 81 -13.69 -5.31 -2.67
C VAL A 81 -12.67 -6.00 -1.75
N LEU A 82 -12.33 -5.39 -0.61
CA LEU A 82 -11.29 -5.87 0.30
C LEU A 82 -11.69 -7.11 1.11
N THR A 83 -12.99 -7.41 1.16
CA THR A 83 -13.53 -8.62 1.82
C THR A 83 -14.07 -9.65 0.84
N SER A 84 -13.86 -9.44 -0.46
CA SER A 84 -14.28 -10.37 -1.51
C SER A 84 -13.37 -11.60 -1.57
N ASP A 85 -13.91 -12.73 -2.04
CA ASP A 85 -13.13 -13.95 -2.27
C ASP A 85 -11.99 -13.72 -3.27
N ALA A 86 -12.23 -12.93 -4.32
CA ALA A 86 -11.23 -12.60 -5.32
C ALA A 86 -10.04 -11.83 -4.73
N TRP A 87 -10.30 -10.89 -3.81
CA TRP A 87 -9.24 -10.19 -3.09
C TRP A 87 -8.47 -11.10 -2.15
N ALA A 88 -9.17 -11.95 -1.40
CA ALA A 88 -8.55 -12.92 -0.49
C ALA A 88 -7.63 -13.90 -1.26
N GLU A 89 -8.10 -14.43 -2.38
CA GLU A 89 -7.30 -15.31 -3.24
C GLU A 89 -6.08 -14.58 -3.82
N ALA A 90 -6.28 -13.41 -4.41
CA ALA A 90 -5.19 -12.65 -5.02
C ALA A 90 -4.14 -12.19 -4.00
N GLY A 91 -4.55 -11.82 -2.79
CA GLY A 91 -3.66 -11.37 -1.71
C GLY A 91 -2.76 -12.48 -1.14
N GLU A 92 -3.21 -13.75 -1.21
CA GLU A 92 -2.43 -14.92 -0.78
C GLU A 92 -1.67 -15.59 -1.94
N LYS A 93 -1.92 -15.19 -3.19
CA LYS A 93 -1.29 -15.78 -4.37
C LYS A 93 0.18 -15.39 -4.49
N GLY A 94 1.00 -16.36 -4.89
CA GLY A 94 2.43 -16.17 -5.16
C GLY A 94 3.28 -16.17 -3.89
N ARG A 95 4.45 -15.53 -3.96
CA ARG A 95 5.47 -15.58 -2.91
C ARG A 95 5.20 -14.62 -1.75
N TRP A 96 4.30 -13.66 -1.92
CA TRP A 96 4.03 -12.62 -0.91
C TRP A 96 3.75 -13.19 0.49
N ALA A 97 2.78 -14.10 0.60
CA ALA A 97 2.30 -14.61 1.89
C ALA A 97 3.36 -15.42 2.67
N ALA A 98 4.19 -16.19 1.96
CA ALA A 98 5.13 -17.13 2.54
C ALA A 98 6.56 -16.57 2.67
N GLU A 99 7.00 -15.74 1.72
CA GLU A 99 8.41 -15.34 1.61
C GLU A 99 8.67 -13.87 1.95
N VAL A 100 7.62 -13.03 1.96
CA VAL A 100 7.75 -11.58 2.19
C VAL A 100 7.01 -11.13 3.45
N ARG A 101 5.70 -11.40 3.56
CA ARG A 101 4.85 -10.94 4.67
C ARG A 101 5.42 -11.22 6.07
N PRO A 102 6.03 -12.39 6.37
CA PRO A 102 6.61 -12.67 7.69
C PRO A 102 7.75 -11.72 8.09
N PHE A 103 8.40 -11.07 7.12
CA PHE A 103 9.56 -10.18 7.33
C PHE A 103 9.17 -8.70 7.22
N THR A 104 7.89 -8.39 7.46
CA THR A 104 7.36 -7.02 7.47
C THR A 104 7.02 -6.58 8.88
N THR A 105 7.28 -5.31 9.20
CA THR A 105 6.99 -4.70 10.51
C THR A 105 6.35 -3.32 10.33
N ASN A 106 5.98 -2.64 11.42
CA ASN A 106 5.32 -1.31 11.37
C ASN A 106 4.11 -1.29 10.41
N ARG A 107 3.34 -2.38 10.44
CA ARG A 107 2.33 -2.67 9.43
C ARG A 107 1.03 -1.94 9.76
N SER A 108 0.47 -1.24 8.78
CA SER A 108 -0.84 -0.59 8.92
C SER A 108 -1.70 -0.79 7.68
N HIS A 109 -3.01 -0.84 7.90
CA HIS A 109 -4.05 -0.93 6.88
C HIS A 109 -5.10 0.13 7.17
N VAL A 110 -5.33 1.04 6.24
CA VAL A 110 -6.27 2.14 6.42
C VAL A 110 -7.11 2.29 5.16
N LEU A 111 -8.43 2.22 5.29
CA LEU A 111 -9.35 2.58 4.21
C LEU A 111 -9.84 4.02 4.41
N ARG A 112 -9.80 4.82 3.35
CA ARG A 112 -10.35 6.19 3.32
C ARG A 112 -11.37 6.30 2.20
N LYS A 113 -12.51 6.93 2.47
CA LYS A 113 -13.42 7.38 1.41
C LYS A 113 -12.94 8.71 0.86
N VAL A 114 -12.88 8.86 -0.46
CA VAL A 114 -12.62 10.15 -1.11
C VAL A 114 -13.88 11.00 -1.02
N ILE A 115 -13.74 12.23 -0.54
CA ILE A 115 -14.81 13.24 -0.50
C ILE A 115 -14.42 14.31 -1.51
N SER A 116 -15.22 14.49 -2.55
CA SER A 116 -15.06 15.49 -3.60
C SER A 116 -16.06 16.63 -3.43
#